data_AF-A0AAV8ZA50-F1
#
_entry.id   AF-A0AAV8ZA50-F1
#
_cell.length_a   1.000
_cell.length_b   1.000
_cell.length_c   1.000
_cell.angle_alpha   90.00
_cell.angle_beta   90.00
_cell.angle_gamma   90.00
#
_symmetry.space_group_name_H-M   'P 1'
#
loop_
_entity.id
_entity.type
_entity.pdbx_description
1 polymer ?
#
loop_
_entity_poly.entity_id
_entity_poly.type
_entity_poly.pdbx_seq_one_letter_code
_entity_poly.pdbx_strand_id
1 'polypeptide(L)'
;MDTGSSDNESENNTPPDILDRAAAVRKKYETAYEKFITWRKNSKAKSFSENILLGYFEDISKTFKASTLWSQYSMLRTTINIKHNVDISTYPKLRSFLKRMSDTEELQQFLNEAPDEMYLLTKVAVAIGVTGACRREELWKLKTDDLKDLNSALLVKIQNTKTKKPRTFTVTGEFYNIYKKYAALRPLDMSENRFFINYRKGECTRQIVGINKFGGMAKQIATFLKLPNPHLYTGHCFRRSSATILVNAGGDL
;
A
#
# COMPACT_ATOMS: atom_id res chain seq x y z
N MET A 1 -4.51 50.64 55.61
CA MET A 1 -5.48 49.85 56.37
C MET A 1 -6.69 49.75 55.46
N ASP A 2 -7.00 48.68 54.75
CA ASP A 2 -6.64 47.25 54.82
C ASP A 2 -6.67 46.71 53.38
N THR A 3 -5.64 46.01 52.88
CA THR A 3 -5.50 44.53 52.87
C THR A 3 -6.82 43.85 52.44
N GLY A 4 -6.93 43.31 51.23
CA GLY A 4 -6.19 42.13 50.77
C GLY A 4 -7.15 40.94 50.77
N SER A 5 -7.41 40.38 49.60
CA SER A 5 -7.76 38.96 49.47
C SER A 5 -7.24 38.48 48.12
N SER A 6 -6.11 37.77 48.16
CA SER A 6 -5.90 36.58 47.34
C SER A 6 -7.06 35.61 47.60
N ASP A 7 -7.48 34.76 46.69
CA ASP A 7 -6.79 33.53 46.28
C ASP A 7 -7.31 33.18 44.86
N ASN A 8 -6.47 33.01 43.84
CA ASN A 8 -5.65 31.84 43.59
C ASN A 8 -6.45 30.54 43.65
N GLU A 9 -6.76 30.00 42.47
CA GLU A 9 -6.84 28.58 42.11
C GLU A 9 -7.98 28.31 41.12
N SER A 10 -7.66 28.42 39.83
CA SER A 10 -8.15 27.41 38.90
C SER A 10 -7.42 26.10 39.23
N GLU A 11 -7.78 25.48 40.35
CA GLU A 11 -7.33 24.14 40.70
C GLU A 11 -7.67 23.24 39.50
N ASN A 12 -6.61 22.68 38.91
CA ASN A 12 -6.71 21.75 37.79
C ASN A 12 -7.52 20.53 38.24
N ASN A 13 -8.84 20.57 38.06
CA ASN A 13 -9.80 19.47 38.27
C ASN A 13 -9.60 18.29 37.30
N THR A 14 -8.39 18.11 36.75
CA THR A 14 -8.06 17.00 35.87
C THR A 14 -7.78 15.77 36.74
N PRO A 15 -8.60 14.70 36.66
CA PRO A 15 -8.37 13.50 37.43
C PRO A 15 -6.94 12.96 37.25
N PRO A 16 -6.29 12.46 38.32
CA PRO A 16 -4.93 11.92 38.25
C PRO A 16 -4.69 10.90 37.11
N ASP A 17 -5.64 10.00 36.84
CA ASP A 17 -5.56 9.04 35.72
C ASP A 17 -5.45 9.74 34.34
N ILE A 18 -6.09 10.90 34.14
CA ILE A 18 -5.97 11.66 32.90
C ILE A 18 -4.59 12.33 32.79
N LEU A 19 -4.07 12.86 33.90
CA LEU A 19 -2.72 13.44 33.97
C LEU A 19 -1.64 12.39 33.67
N ASP A 20 -1.75 11.20 34.27
CA ASP A 20 -0.81 10.10 34.07
C ASP A 20 -0.82 9.59 32.62
N ARG A 21 -2.02 9.45 32.03
CA ARG A 21 -2.16 9.11 30.61
C ARG A 21 -1.54 10.18 29.71
N ALA A 22 -1.77 11.46 29.98
CA ALA A 22 -1.20 12.56 29.21
C ALA A 22 0.34 12.58 29.30
N ALA A 23 0.89 12.34 30.50
CA ALA A 23 2.34 12.23 30.71
C ALA A 23 2.94 11.04 29.94
N ALA A 24 2.28 9.87 29.97
CA ALA A 24 2.70 8.69 29.23
C ALA A 24 2.67 8.91 27.71
N VAL A 25 1.64 9.61 27.19
CA VAL A 25 1.57 9.99 25.78
C VAL A 25 2.72 10.93 25.43
N ARG A 26 2.97 11.97 26.22
CA ARG A 26 4.08 12.91 26.00
C ARG A 26 5.42 12.20 25.94
N LYS A 27 5.67 11.25 26.85
CA LYS A 27 6.89 10.43 26.86
C LYS A 27 7.06 9.64 25.56
N LYS A 28 5.99 9.04 25.02
CA LYS A 28 6.06 8.32 23.73
C LYS A 28 6.45 9.24 22.58
N TYR A 29 5.88 10.45 22.52
CA TYR A 29 6.20 11.44 21.50
C TYR A 29 7.66 11.90 21.61
N GLU A 30 8.13 12.15 22.83
CA GLU A 30 9.53 12.53 23.08
C GLU A 30 10.50 11.42 22.65
N THR A 31 10.23 10.16 23.02
CA THR A 31 11.07 9.03 22.60
C THR A 31 11.10 8.86 21.08
N ALA A 32 9.98 9.05 20.38
CA ALA A 32 9.95 9.00 18.91
C ALA A 32 10.81 10.12 18.29
N TYR A 33 10.70 11.33 18.84
CA TYR A 33 11.51 12.47 18.44
C TYR A 33 13.00 12.26 18.71
N GLU A 34 13.39 11.77 19.88
CA GLU A 34 14.78 11.48 20.25
C GLU A 34 15.43 10.47 19.31
N LYS A 35 14.69 9.41 18.93
CA LYS A 35 15.15 8.43 17.94
C LYS A 35 15.43 9.08 16.59
N PHE A 36 14.53 9.94 16.11
CA PHE A 36 14.74 10.68 14.87
C PHE A 36 15.94 11.64 14.95
N ILE A 37 16.08 12.38 16.05
CA ILE A 37 17.22 13.28 16.24
C ILE A 37 18.54 12.52 16.29
N THR A 38 18.56 11.35 16.92
CA THR A 38 19.74 10.47 16.97
C THR A 38 20.11 9.99 15.57
N TRP A 39 19.14 9.47 14.80
CA TRP A 39 19.35 9.08 13.41
C TRP A 39 19.86 10.27 12.57
N ARG A 40 19.24 11.45 12.71
CA ARG A 40 19.62 12.66 11.98
C ARG A 40 21.05 13.11 12.27
N LYS A 41 21.50 13.03 13.53
CA LYS A 41 22.89 13.30 13.92
C LYS A 41 23.86 12.31 13.26
N ASN A 42 23.53 11.02 13.29
CA ASN A 42 24.35 9.97 12.67
C ASN A 42 24.44 10.13 11.14
N SER A 43 23.33 10.51 10.50
CA SER A 43 23.26 10.79 9.06
C SER A 43 23.83 12.16 8.66
N LYS A 44 24.44 12.91 9.61
CA LYS A 44 25.02 14.26 9.42
C LYS A 44 24.06 15.28 8.79
N ALA A 45 22.75 15.07 8.95
CA ALA A 45 21.72 15.92 8.38
C ALA A 45 21.43 17.14 9.28
N LYS A 46 21.37 18.33 8.67
CA LYS A 46 21.22 19.61 9.40
C LYS A 46 19.86 20.28 9.27
N SER A 47 18.95 19.77 8.44
CA SER A 47 17.61 20.34 8.23
C SER A 47 16.50 19.38 8.68
N PHE A 48 15.26 19.87 8.69
CA PHE A 48 14.04 19.08 8.84
C PHE A 48 13.30 18.95 7.50
N SER A 49 14.02 19.08 6.38
CA SER A 49 13.43 19.06 5.04
C SER A 49 12.75 17.72 4.71
N GLU A 50 11.84 17.74 3.75
CA GLU A 50 11.11 16.56 3.28
C GLU A 50 12.05 15.39 2.91
N ASN A 51 13.19 15.66 2.26
CA ASN A 51 14.16 14.63 1.89
C ASN A 51 14.83 13.94 3.09
N ILE A 52 15.09 14.68 4.17
CA ILE A 52 15.68 14.11 5.40
C ILE A 52 14.67 13.18 6.07
N LEU A 53 13.40 13.60 6.13
CA LEU A 53 12.34 12.78 6.69
C LEU A 53 12.07 11.55 5.81
N LEU A 54 12.10 11.70 4.48
CA LEU A 54 12.02 10.58 3.55
C LEU A 54 13.11 9.53 3.83
N GLY A 55 14.38 9.95 3.95
CA GLY A 55 15.47 9.03 4.26
C GLY A 55 15.30 8.32 5.61
N TYR A 56 14.82 9.03 6.64
CA TYR A 56 14.52 8.41 7.92
C TYR A 56 13.41 7.36 7.81
N PHE A 57 12.31 7.72 7.16
CA PHE A 57 11.16 6.84 6.98
C PHE A 57 11.45 5.65 6.08
N GLU A 58 12.35 5.78 5.11
CA GLU A 58 12.88 4.69 4.29
C GLU A 58 13.74 3.71 5.10
N ASP A 59 14.51 4.18 6.08
CA ASP A 59 15.28 3.30 6.94
C ASP A 59 14.40 2.52 7.91
N ILE A 60 13.46 3.20 8.59
CA ILE A 60 12.58 2.51 9.55
C ILE A 60 11.51 1.66 8.87
N SER A 61 11.14 1.93 7.61
CA SER A 61 10.18 1.09 6.87
C SER A 61 10.70 -0.31 6.57
N LYS A 62 12.02 -0.52 6.59
CA LYS A 62 12.65 -1.84 6.45
C LYS A 62 12.30 -2.79 7.61
N THR A 63 11.83 -2.25 8.74
CA THR A 63 11.56 -3.02 9.96
C THR A 63 10.14 -2.83 10.51
N PHE A 64 9.56 -1.64 10.34
CA PHE A 64 8.26 -1.30 10.91
C PHE A 64 7.11 -1.53 9.94
N LYS A 65 5.99 -2.01 10.47
CA LYS A 65 4.72 -2.08 9.75
C LYS A 65 4.20 -0.67 9.42
N ALA A 66 3.42 -0.53 8.37
CA ALA A 66 2.92 0.74 7.87
C ALA A 66 2.08 1.50 8.92
N SER A 67 1.27 0.81 9.72
CA SER A 67 0.53 1.43 10.82
C SER A 67 1.46 2.06 11.88
N THR A 68 2.61 1.44 12.12
CA THR A 68 3.64 1.97 13.02
C THR A 68 4.35 3.17 12.38
N LEU A 69 4.62 3.13 11.07
CA LEU A 69 5.17 4.28 10.34
C LEU A 69 4.23 5.50 10.41
N TRP A 70 2.93 5.32 10.22
CA TRP A 70 1.94 6.40 10.39
C TRP A 70 1.88 6.95 11.82
N SER A 71 2.05 6.07 12.81
CA SER A 71 2.14 6.47 14.22
C SER A 71 3.39 7.30 14.48
N GLN A 72 4.55 6.87 13.97
CA GLN A 72 5.81 7.61 14.04
C GLN A 72 5.69 8.98 13.33
N TYR A 73 5.10 9.02 12.14
CA TYR A 73 4.83 10.26 11.41
C TYR A 73 3.97 11.22 12.21
N SER A 74 2.89 10.73 12.83
CA SER A 74 2.00 11.56 13.65
C SER A 74 2.74 12.14 14.86
N MET A 75 3.56 11.34 15.54
CA MET A 75 4.37 11.81 16.67
C MET A 75 5.42 12.84 16.24
N LEU A 76 6.12 12.60 15.13
CA LEU A 76 7.12 13.52 14.60
C LEU A 76 6.49 14.82 14.09
N ARG A 77 5.33 14.75 13.44
CA ARG A 77 4.60 15.94 12.99
C ARG A 77 4.33 16.89 14.15
N THR A 78 3.82 16.37 15.26
CA THR A 78 3.53 17.19 16.43
C THR A 78 4.81 17.73 17.07
N THR A 79 5.81 16.88 17.33
CA THR A 79 7.03 17.27 18.05
C THR A 79 7.92 18.22 17.25
N ILE A 80 8.08 17.99 15.95
CA ILE A 80 8.87 18.87 15.07
C ILE A 80 8.19 20.23 14.92
N ASN A 81 6.86 20.26 14.80
CA ASN A 81 6.14 21.53 14.74
C ASN A 81 6.31 22.33 16.04
N ILE A 82 6.16 21.70 17.20
CA ILE A 82 6.31 22.38 18.50
C ILE A 82 7.75 22.88 18.72
N LYS A 83 8.77 22.07 18.41
CA LYS A 83 10.17 22.37 18.77
C LYS A 83 10.91 23.20 17.74
N HIS A 84 10.53 23.11 16.47
CA HIS A 84 11.25 23.74 15.35
C HIS A 84 10.36 24.60 14.45
N ASN A 85 9.06 24.68 14.73
CA ASN A 85 8.08 25.42 13.93
C ASN A 85 8.07 24.98 12.44
N VAL A 86 8.21 23.66 12.21
CA VAL A 86 8.18 23.05 10.88
C VAL A 86 6.97 22.13 10.77
N ASP A 87 6.04 22.46 9.87
CA ASP A 87 4.88 21.61 9.59
C ASP A 87 5.16 20.61 8.46
N ILE A 88 5.53 19.38 8.85
CA ILE A 88 5.78 18.28 7.90
C ILE A 88 4.49 17.78 7.22
N SER A 89 3.31 18.26 7.60
CA SER A 89 2.06 17.91 6.90
C SER A 89 2.00 18.43 5.47
N THR A 90 2.78 19.47 5.22
CA THR A 90 2.99 20.08 3.91
C THR A 90 3.92 19.28 3.00
N TYR A 91 4.41 18.10 3.43
CA TYR A 91 5.36 17.26 2.69
C TYR A 91 4.63 16.19 1.87
N PRO A 92 4.27 16.45 0.60
CA PRO A 92 3.45 15.53 -0.19
C PRO A 92 4.17 14.23 -0.51
N LYS A 93 5.48 14.24 -0.80
CA LYS A 93 6.26 13.05 -1.13
C LYS A 93 6.36 12.13 0.08
N LEU A 94 6.55 12.69 1.27
CA LEU A 94 6.57 11.91 2.52
C LEU A 94 5.23 11.22 2.76
N ARG A 95 4.12 11.96 2.64
CA ARG A 95 2.77 11.38 2.80
C ARG A 95 2.46 10.34 1.74
N SER A 96 2.85 10.58 0.49
CA SER A 96 2.74 9.58 -0.58
C SER A 96 3.57 8.34 -0.31
N PHE A 97 4.79 8.47 0.22
CA PHE A 97 5.62 7.34 0.65
C PHE A 97 4.92 6.50 1.73
N LEU A 98 4.43 7.12 2.80
CA LEU A 98 3.74 6.40 3.87
C LEU A 98 2.46 5.69 3.39
N LYS A 99 1.69 6.35 2.53
CA LYS A 99 0.49 5.73 1.94
C LYS A 99 0.85 4.52 1.08
N ARG A 100 1.96 4.60 0.33
CA ARG A 100 2.46 3.47 -0.46
C ARG A 100 2.79 2.26 0.43
N MET A 101 3.46 2.46 1.56
CA MET A 101 3.76 1.36 2.49
C MET A 101 2.48 0.65 2.97
N SER A 102 1.43 1.41 3.31
CA SER A 102 0.14 0.83 3.69
C SER A 102 -0.49 0.03 2.56
N ASP A 103 -0.53 0.59 1.34
CA ASP A 103 -1.14 -0.09 0.19
C ASP A 103 -0.42 -1.42 -0.13
N THR A 104 0.91 -1.48 0.02
CA THR A 104 1.68 -2.73 -0.17
C THR A 104 1.33 -3.77 0.88
N GLU A 105 1.29 -3.39 2.17
CA GLU A 105 0.94 -4.33 3.25
C GLU A 105 -0.48 -4.87 3.11
N GLU A 106 -1.44 -4.00 2.79
CA GLU A 106 -2.83 -4.38 2.55
C GLU A 106 -2.94 -5.40 1.40
N LEU A 107 -2.23 -5.18 0.30
CA LEU A 107 -2.21 -6.14 -0.82
C LEU A 107 -1.54 -7.46 -0.44
N GLN A 108 -0.42 -7.42 0.27
CA GLN A 108 0.25 -8.64 0.75
C GLN A 108 -0.65 -9.43 1.70
N GLN A 109 -1.35 -8.76 2.60
CA GLN A 109 -2.34 -9.38 3.47
C GLN A 109 -3.43 -10.08 2.64
N PHE A 110 -4.00 -9.39 1.64
CA PHE A 110 -5.02 -10.00 0.78
C PHE A 110 -4.50 -11.22 0.01
N LEU A 111 -3.30 -11.15 -0.56
CA LEU A 111 -2.72 -12.24 -1.34
C LEU A 111 -2.42 -13.47 -0.48
N ASN A 112 -2.03 -13.28 0.77
CA ASN A 112 -1.73 -14.37 1.70
C ASN A 112 -2.99 -14.95 2.37
N GLU A 113 -3.92 -14.10 2.83
CA GLU A 113 -5.04 -14.52 3.69
C GLU A 113 -6.33 -14.85 2.92
N ALA A 114 -6.56 -14.25 1.75
CA ALA A 114 -7.81 -14.48 1.03
C ALA A 114 -7.86 -15.90 0.45
N PRO A 115 -8.96 -16.67 0.62
CA PRO A 115 -9.00 -18.05 0.15
C PRO A 115 -8.99 -18.13 -1.38
N ASP A 116 -8.10 -18.96 -1.93
CA ASP A 116 -7.96 -19.14 -3.38
C ASP A 116 -9.26 -19.64 -4.01
N GLU A 117 -10.06 -20.44 -3.31
CA GLU A 117 -11.38 -20.92 -3.77
C GLU A 117 -12.31 -19.79 -4.26
N MET A 118 -12.21 -18.61 -3.63
CA MET A 118 -13.03 -17.44 -3.97
C MET A 118 -12.27 -16.35 -4.70
N TYR A 119 -10.98 -16.17 -4.41
CA TYR A 119 -10.24 -14.96 -4.79
C TYR A 119 -9.10 -15.19 -5.78
N LEU A 120 -8.80 -16.43 -6.20
CA LEU A 120 -7.64 -16.71 -7.07
C LEU A 120 -7.63 -15.86 -8.35
N LEU A 121 -8.76 -15.71 -9.03
CA LEU A 121 -8.88 -14.82 -10.19
C LEU A 121 -8.47 -13.37 -9.87
N THR A 122 -8.94 -12.84 -8.75
CA THR A 122 -8.61 -11.48 -8.30
C THR A 122 -7.13 -11.37 -7.93
N LYS A 123 -6.56 -12.38 -7.26
CA LYS A 123 -5.13 -12.42 -6.94
C LYS A 123 -4.25 -12.39 -8.19
N VAL A 124 -4.59 -13.16 -9.23
CA VAL A 124 -3.84 -13.16 -10.50
C VAL A 124 -3.96 -11.81 -11.22
N ALA A 125 -5.15 -11.21 -11.20
CA ALA A 125 -5.36 -9.88 -11.77
C ALA A 125 -4.56 -8.80 -11.02
N VAL A 126 -4.43 -8.90 -9.69
CA VAL A 126 -3.54 -8.06 -8.88
C VAL A 126 -2.09 -8.30 -9.25
N ALA A 127 -1.62 -9.56 -9.26
CA ALA A 127 -0.24 -9.93 -9.57
C ALA A 127 0.22 -9.35 -10.92
N ILE A 128 -0.54 -9.60 -11.99
CA ILE A 128 -0.22 -9.08 -13.33
C ILE A 128 -0.46 -7.57 -13.41
N GLY A 129 -1.57 -7.09 -12.85
CA GLY A 129 -1.99 -5.70 -12.96
C GLY A 129 -1.08 -4.72 -12.23
N VAL A 130 -0.63 -5.08 -11.04
CA VAL A 130 0.29 -4.29 -10.22
C VAL A 130 1.72 -4.38 -10.76
N THR A 131 2.17 -5.55 -11.23
CA THR A 131 3.53 -5.66 -11.83
C THR A 131 3.65 -4.87 -13.14
N GLY A 132 2.62 -4.93 -13.99
CA GLY A 132 2.63 -4.34 -15.32
C GLY A 132 2.03 -2.94 -15.44
N ALA A 133 1.61 -2.32 -14.33
CA ALA A 133 0.80 -1.10 -14.31
C ALA A 133 -0.43 -1.18 -15.25
N CYS A 134 -1.07 -2.35 -15.33
CA CYS A 134 -2.10 -2.62 -16.32
C CYS A 134 -3.40 -1.89 -16.00
N ARG A 135 -4.02 -1.34 -17.05
CA ARG A 135 -5.40 -0.87 -17.01
C ARG A 135 -6.34 -2.08 -17.07
N ARG A 136 -7.58 -1.92 -16.57
CA ARG A 136 -8.62 -2.96 -16.65
C ARG A 136 -8.84 -3.50 -18.06
N GLU A 137 -8.73 -2.63 -19.07
CA GLU A 137 -8.88 -2.99 -20.49
C GLU A 137 -7.72 -3.84 -21.00
N GLU A 138 -6.50 -3.58 -20.52
CA GLU A 138 -5.31 -4.37 -20.86
C GLU A 138 -5.42 -5.76 -20.24
N LEU A 139 -5.85 -5.86 -18.97
CA LEU A 139 -6.12 -7.14 -18.33
C LEU A 139 -7.24 -7.91 -19.05
N TRP A 140 -8.35 -7.23 -19.38
CA TRP A 140 -9.48 -7.86 -20.07
C TRP A 140 -9.15 -8.37 -21.48
N LYS A 141 -8.22 -7.73 -22.19
CA LYS A 141 -7.77 -8.13 -23.54
C LYS A 141 -6.61 -9.10 -23.55
N LEU A 142 -5.96 -9.35 -22.41
CA LEU A 142 -4.77 -10.19 -22.31
C LEU A 142 -5.07 -11.61 -22.80
N LYS A 143 -4.27 -12.10 -23.74
CA LYS A 143 -4.40 -13.46 -24.30
C LYS A 143 -3.40 -14.41 -23.66
N THR A 144 -3.67 -15.70 -23.79
CA THR A 144 -2.73 -16.77 -23.43
C THR A 144 -1.44 -16.67 -24.24
N ASP A 145 -1.53 -16.34 -25.54
CA ASP A 145 -0.36 -16.15 -26.43
C ASP A 145 0.53 -14.96 -26.02
N ASP A 146 -0.01 -14.01 -25.24
CA ASP A 146 0.75 -12.88 -24.71
C ASP A 146 1.56 -13.24 -23.46
N LEU A 147 1.46 -14.49 -22.99
CA LEU A 147 2.08 -15.01 -21.79
C LEU A 147 3.08 -16.11 -22.11
N LYS A 148 4.31 -15.97 -21.61
CA LYS A 148 5.34 -17.00 -21.74
C LYS A 148 5.85 -17.40 -20.36
N ASP A 149 5.61 -18.65 -19.98
CA ASP A 149 6.18 -19.25 -18.77
C ASP A 149 7.67 -19.54 -18.99
N LEU A 150 8.50 -19.03 -18.07
CA LEU A 150 9.96 -19.19 -18.06
C LEU A 150 10.42 -20.12 -16.93
N ASN A 151 9.52 -20.92 -16.34
CA ASN A 151 9.71 -21.86 -15.23
C ASN A 151 10.07 -21.24 -13.87
N SER A 152 10.57 -20.00 -13.85
CA SER A 152 10.87 -19.20 -12.65
C SER A 152 10.13 -17.87 -12.64
N ALA A 153 9.53 -17.50 -13.77
CA ALA A 153 8.90 -16.22 -13.99
C ALA A 153 7.90 -16.30 -15.15
N LEU A 154 6.98 -15.35 -15.20
CA LEU A 154 6.04 -15.16 -16.31
C LEU A 154 6.41 -13.89 -17.08
N LEU A 155 6.73 -14.03 -18.36
CA LEU A 155 6.87 -12.90 -19.26
C LEU A 155 5.49 -12.51 -19.81
N VAL A 156 5.07 -11.26 -19.59
CA VAL A 156 3.77 -10.73 -20.02
C VAL A 156 3.97 -9.65 -21.06
N LYS A 157 3.32 -9.80 -22.21
CA LYS A 157 3.34 -8.82 -23.30
C LYS A 157 2.00 -8.09 -23.39
N ILE A 158 2.00 -6.78 -23.22
CA ILE A 158 0.80 -5.96 -23.43
C ILE A 158 0.85 -5.36 -24.83
N GLN A 159 -0.04 -5.84 -25.68
CA GLN A 159 -0.21 -5.33 -27.03
C GLN A 159 -0.89 -3.94 -26.99
N ASN A 160 -0.46 -3.05 -27.89
CA ASN A 160 -0.86 -1.64 -27.93
C ASN A 160 -2.39 -1.45 -27.91
N THR A 161 -2.88 -0.62 -27.00
CA THR A 161 -4.25 -0.07 -27.04
C THR A 161 -4.18 1.40 -27.41
N LYS A 162 -4.81 1.81 -28.53
CA LYS A 162 -5.15 3.15 -29.11
C LYS A 162 -4.25 4.39 -28.83
N THR A 163 -3.57 4.50 -27.70
CA THR A 163 -2.69 5.59 -27.25
C THR A 163 -1.45 5.12 -26.45
N LYS A 164 -1.15 3.82 -26.32
CA LYS A 164 -0.06 3.30 -25.46
C LYS A 164 0.98 2.46 -26.22
N LYS A 165 2.27 2.75 -26.02
CA LYS A 165 3.36 1.91 -26.54
C LYS A 165 3.24 0.46 -26.01
N PRO A 166 3.47 -0.56 -26.85
CA PRO A 166 3.54 -1.94 -26.40
C PRO A 166 4.64 -2.07 -25.32
N ARG A 167 4.41 -2.94 -24.34
CA ARG A 167 5.40 -3.17 -23.27
C ARG A 167 5.41 -4.62 -22.84
N THR A 168 6.57 -5.04 -22.36
CA THR A 168 6.79 -6.36 -21.79
C THR A 168 7.31 -6.21 -20.37
N PHE A 169 6.86 -7.06 -19.47
CA PHE A 169 7.35 -7.11 -18.08
C PHE A 169 7.35 -8.54 -17.57
N THR A 170 8.04 -8.76 -16.46
CA THR A 170 8.19 -10.08 -15.87
C THR A 170 7.52 -10.11 -14.50
N VAL A 171 6.71 -11.14 -14.24
CA VAL A 171 6.12 -11.44 -12.94
C VAL A 171 6.90 -12.58 -12.30
N THR A 172 7.41 -12.38 -11.08
CA THR A 172 8.32 -13.31 -10.38
C THR A 172 7.80 -13.65 -8.99
N GLY A 173 8.49 -14.56 -8.28
CA GLY A 173 8.26 -14.85 -6.87
C GLY A 173 6.85 -15.35 -6.57
N GLU A 174 6.24 -14.84 -5.50
CA GLU A 174 4.89 -15.24 -5.07
C GLU A 174 3.83 -14.95 -6.15
N PHE A 175 3.97 -13.85 -6.88
CA PHE A 175 3.04 -13.49 -7.95
C PHE A 175 3.08 -14.48 -9.11
N TYR A 176 4.26 -15.04 -9.42
CA TYR A 176 4.40 -16.12 -10.39
C TYR A 176 3.71 -17.40 -9.90
N ASN A 177 3.83 -17.74 -8.61
CA ASN A 177 3.17 -18.90 -8.04
C ASN A 177 1.63 -18.78 -8.10
N ILE A 178 1.10 -17.58 -7.82
CA ILE A 178 -0.34 -17.29 -7.96
C ILE A 178 -0.80 -17.48 -9.40
N TYR A 179 -0.04 -16.99 -10.38
CA TYR A 179 -0.30 -17.22 -11.80
C TYR A 179 -0.37 -18.72 -12.12
N LYS A 180 0.63 -19.50 -11.69
CA LYS A 180 0.69 -20.94 -11.99
C LYS A 180 -0.53 -21.70 -11.50
N LYS A 181 -0.98 -21.43 -10.27
CA LYS A 181 -2.19 -22.04 -9.70
C LYS A 181 -3.40 -21.84 -10.61
N TYR A 182 -3.60 -20.61 -11.10
CA TYR A 182 -4.72 -20.30 -11.96
C TYR A 182 -4.58 -20.87 -13.37
N ALA A 183 -3.38 -20.80 -13.94
CA ALA A 183 -3.09 -21.35 -15.27
C ALA A 183 -3.33 -22.87 -15.33
N ALA A 184 -2.97 -23.60 -14.27
CA ALA A 184 -3.18 -25.05 -14.16
C ALA A 184 -4.67 -25.46 -14.16
N LEU A 185 -5.56 -24.57 -13.73
CA LEU A 185 -7.00 -24.82 -13.68
C LEU A 185 -7.72 -24.49 -14.99
N ARG A 186 -7.02 -23.89 -15.96
CA ARG A 186 -7.63 -23.45 -17.20
C ARG A 186 -8.05 -24.65 -18.07
N PRO A 187 -9.30 -24.72 -18.56
CA PRO A 187 -9.71 -25.75 -19.51
C PRO A 187 -8.93 -25.67 -20.83
N LEU A 188 -8.51 -26.83 -21.34
CA LEU A 188 -7.75 -26.94 -22.61
C LEU A 188 -8.64 -26.71 -23.84
N ASP A 189 -9.92 -27.05 -23.72
CA ASP A 189 -10.95 -27.02 -24.75
C ASP A 189 -11.67 -25.66 -24.80
N MET A 190 -10.91 -24.59 -25.07
CA MET A 190 -11.43 -23.22 -25.15
C MET A 190 -11.35 -22.68 -26.57
N SER A 191 -12.49 -22.19 -27.10
CA SER A 191 -12.53 -21.51 -28.41
C SER A 191 -11.99 -20.08 -28.38
N GLU A 192 -11.99 -19.43 -27.21
CA GLU A 192 -11.51 -18.06 -27.00
C GLU A 192 -10.13 -18.07 -26.30
N ASN A 193 -9.21 -17.24 -26.78
CA ASN A 193 -7.83 -17.22 -26.32
C ASN A 193 -7.52 -16.19 -25.22
N ARG A 194 -8.54 -15.48 -24.72
CA ARG A 194 -8.42 -14.63 -23.52
C ARG A 194 -7.90 -15.42 -22.32
N PHE A 195 -6.88 -14.89 -21.66
CA PHE A 195 -6.26 -15.50 -20.49
C PHE A 195 -7.22 -15.54 -19.30
N PHE A 196 -7.83 -14.41 -18.96
CA PHE A 196 -8.75 -14.31 -17.85
C PHE A 196 -10.14 -14.85 -18.20
N ILE A 197 -10.48 -15.98 -17.60
CA ILE A 197 -11.79 -16.60 -17.60
C ILE A 197 -12.41 -16.59 -16.20
N ASN A 198 -13.73 -16.72 -16.15
CA ASN A 198 -14.45 -16.74 -14.90
C ASN A 198 -13.95 -17.89 -14.02
N TYR A 199 -14.01 -17.63 -12.72
CA TYR A 199 -13.54 -18.54 -11.70
C TYR A 199 -14.59 -18.55 -10.59
N ARG A 200 -14.98 -19.74 -10.15
CA ARG A 200 -16.00 -19.96 -9.12
C ARG A 200 -15.66 -21.24 -8.36
N LYS A 201 -15.69 -21.19 -7.02
CA LYS A 201 -15.56 -22.35 -6.13
C LYS A 201 -14.37 -23.26 -6.47
N GLY A 202 -13.18 -22.67 -6.63
CA GLY A 202 -11.97 -23.46 -6.92
C GLY A 202 -11.70 -23.75 -8.40
N GLU A 203 -12.64 -23.44 -9.30
CA GLU A 203 -12.55 -23.88 -10.71
C GLU A 203 -12.68 -22.74 -11.71
N CYS A 204 -11.95 -22.85 -12.81
CA CYS A 204 -12.12 -21.99 -13.98
C CYS A 204 -13.30 -22.47 -14.82
N THR A 205 -14.15 -21.54 -15.23
CA THR A 205 -15.30 -21.82 -16.09
C THR A 205 -15.01 -21.40 -17.54
N ARG A 206 -15.76 -21.98 -18.49
CA ARG A 206 -15.64 -21.68 -19.93
C ARG A 206 -16.27 -20.35 -20.36
N GLN A 207 -16.25 -19.35 -19.48
CA GLN A 207 -16.82 -18.03 -19.74
C GLN A 207 -15.76 -16.95 -19.54
N ILE A 208 -15.70 -15.99 -20.46
CA ILE A 208 -14.80 -14.84 -20.31
C ILE A 208 -15.16 -13.98 -19.10
N VAL A 209 -14.16 -13.38 -18.48
CA VAL A 209 -14.40 -12.38 -17.42
C VAL A 209 -14.94 -11.10 -18.05
N GLY A 210 -16.07 -10.60 -17.52
CA GLY A 210 -16.62 -9.30 -17.93
C GLY A 210 -15.72 -8.14 -17.48
N ILE A 211 -15.55 -7.12 -18.31
CA ILE A 211 -14.68 -5.95 -18.03
C ILE A 211 -15.02 -5.25 -16.70
N ASN A 212 -16.30 -5.20 -16.33
CA ASN A 212 -16.75 -4.58 -15.09
C ASN A 212 -16.29 -5.36 -13.84
N LYS A 213 -16.07 -6.67 -13.95
CA LYS A 213 -15.55 -7.49 -12.85
C LYS A 213 -14.16 -7.04 -12.44
N PHE A 214 -13.28 -6.73 -13.40
CA PHE A 214 -11.98 -6.11 -13.12
C PHE A 214 -12.09 -4.77 -12.40
N GLY A 215 -13.10 -3.96 -12.76
CA GLY A 215 -13.37 -2.69 -12.08
C GLY A 215 -13.81 -2.86 -10.62
N GLY A 216 -14.50 -3.95 -10.31
CA GLY A 216 -15.00 -4.28 -8.97
C GLY A 216 -14.00 -5.01 -8.07
N MET A 217 -12.87 -5.50 -8.61
CA MET A 217 -11.88 -6.26 -7.82
C MET A 217 -11.24 -5.41 -6.72
N ALA A 218 -11.00 -4.11 -6.94
CA ALA A 218 -10.45 -3.22 -5.92
C ALA A 218 -11.40 -3.09 -4.71
N LYS A 219 -12.71 -2.90 -4.98
CA LYS A 219 -13.76 -2.93 -3.96
C LYS A 219 -13.80 -4.29 -3.24
N GLN A 220 -13.69 -5.39 -3.97
CA GLN A 220 -13.69 -6.74 -3.40
C GLN A 220 -12.52 -6.93 -2.40
N ILE A 221 -11.33 -6.45 -2.74
CA ILE A 221 -10.15 -6.48 -1.86
C ILE A 221 -10.39 -5.62 -0.63
N ALA A 222 -10.84 -4.37 -0.81
CA ALA A 222 -11.13 -3.47 0.29
C ALA A 222 -12.20 -4.02 1.25
N THR A 223 -13.23 -4.69 0.73
CA THR A 223 -14.25 -5.37 1.53
C THR A 223 -13.65 -6.54 2.32
N PHE A 224 -12.80 -7.35 1.70
CA PHE A 224 -12.13 -8.47 2.38
C PHE A 224 -11.26 -7.98 3.55
N LEU A 225 -10.45 -6.94 3.30
CA LEU A 225 -9.57 -6.32 4.28
C LEU A 225 -10.30 -5.43 5.30
N LYS A 226 -11.64 -5.29 5.18
CA LYS A 226 -12.48 -4.43 6.03
C LYS A 226 -12.00 -2.96 6.06
N LEU A 227 -11.48 -2.47 4.93
CA LEU A 227 -11.05 -1.08 4.80
C LEU A 227 -12.27 -0.14 4.85
N PRO A 228 -12.10 1.09 5.36
CA PRO A 228 -13.18 2.07 5.38
C PRO A 228 -13.60 2.44 3.95
N ASN A 229 -14.90 2.63 3.75
CA ASN A 229 -15.49 3.07 2.48
C ASN A 229 -15.06 2.23 1.26
N PRO A 230 -15.27 0.90 1.27
CA PRO A 230 -14.79 0.02 0.20
C PRO A 230 -15.38 0.36 -1.19
N HIS A 231 -16.52 1.05 -1.24
CA HIS A 231 -17.15 1.52 -2.46
C HIS A 231 -16.33 2.57 -3.23
N LEU A 232 -15.37 3.24 -2.57
CA LEU A 232 -14.47 4.22 -3.20
C LEU A 232 -13.30 3.56 -3.96
N TYR A 233 -13.07 2.26 -3.76
CA TYR A 233 -11.99 1.52 -4.41
C TYR A 233 -12.45 1.05 -5.80
N THR A 234 -11.95 1.72 -6.83
CA THR A 234 -12.33 1.49 -8.23
C THR A 234 -11.22 0.82 -9.02
N GLY A 235 -11.48 0.44 -10.28
CA GLY A 235 -10.50 -0.20 -11.17
C GLY A 235 -9.23 0.63 -11.46
N HIS A 236 -9.14 1.88 -10.99
CA HIS A 236 -7.90 2.67 -11.06
C HIS A 236 -6.88 2.33 -9.97
N CYS A 237 -7.28 1.61 -8.92
CA CYS A 237 -6.43 1.29 -7.78
C CYS A 237 -5.20 0.45 -8.17
N PHE A 238 -5.32 -0.56 -9.04
CA PHE A 238 -4.19 -1.42 -9.42
C PHE A 238 -3.03 -0.67 -10.09
N ARG A 239 -3.34 0.30 -10.97
CA ARG A 239 -2.32 1.12 -11.61
C ARG A 239 -1.64 2.04 -10.61
N ARG A 240 -2.36 2.55 -9.61
CA ARG A 240 -1.78 3.37 -8.53
C ARG A 240 -0.88 2.55 -7.61
N SER A 241 -1.29 1.31 -7.30
CA SER A 241 -0.50 0.36 -6.51
C SER A 241 0.71 -0.21 -7.26
N SER A 242 0.77 -0.10 -8.59
CA SER A 242 1.93 -0.55 -9.40
C SER A 242 3.20 0.26 -9.12
N ALA A 243 3.06 1.59 -9.02
CA ALA A 243 4.16 2.48 -8.61
C ALA A 243 4.64 2.20 -7.16
N THR A 244 3.87 1.43 -6.39
CA THR A 244 4.13 1.06 -5.00
C THR A 244 5.04 -0.17 -4.87
N ILE A 245 4.91 -1.16 -5.78
CA ILE A 245 5.69 -2.40 -5.73
C ILE A 245 6.99 -2.31 -6.53
N LEU A 246 7.00 -1.58 -7.67
CA LEU A 246 8.19 -1.42 -8.52
C LEU A 246 9.36 -0.73 -7.80
N VAL A 247 9.09 0.26 -6.94
CA VAL A 247 10.14 0.97 -6.17
C VAL A 247 10.81 0.04 -5.15
N ASN A 248 10.05 -0.88 -4.54
CA ASN A 248 10.60 -1.85 -3.57
C ASN A 248 11.39 -3.00 -4.24
N ALA A 249 11.25 -3.17 -5.57
CA ALA A 249 12.01 -4.12 -6.38
C ALA A 249 13.18 -3.49 -7.15
N GLY A 250 13.54 -2.23 -6.84
CA GLY A 250 14.66 -1.52 -7.48
C GLY A 250 14.35 -0.92 -8.85
N GLY A 251 13.08 -0.70 -9.19
CA GLY A 251 12.69 0.01 -10.39
C GLY A 251 12.86 1.53 -10.23
N ASP A 252 13.64 2.14 -11.11
CA ASP A 252 13.82 3.60 -11.17
C ASP A 252 12.51 4.32 -11.54
N LEU A 253 12.32 5.53 -10.99
CA LEU A 253 11.14 6.39 -11.17
C LEU A 253 10.99 6.93 -12.60
#